data_AF-A0A4Y3WUA9-F1
#
_entry.id   AF-A0A4Y3WUA9-F1
#
_cell.length_a   1.000
_cell.length_b   1.000
_cell.length_c   1.000
_cell.angle_alpha   90.00
_cell.angle_beta   90.00
_cell.angle_gamma   90.00
#
_symmetry.space_group_name_H-M   'P 1'
#
loop_
_entity.id
_entity.type
_entity.pdbx_description
1 polymer ?
#
loop_
_entity_poly.entity_id
_entity_poly.type
_entity_poly.pdbx_seq_one_letter_code
_entity_poly.pdbx_strand_id
1 'polypeptide(L)'
;MGDQRHAGPADIPLVARWGTEHPRAPLVVALHGSGTSEHSLIEISPWLPHGPVAYVTVRGPLQLGSGYGWYTDPGDGPPDADDLRLTCTWLLDWLDTEGDPDRPVLLIGFREGVTMAGALMLTAPERFAGAGLIYGALPLDSGLPAGRGVLAGMPVFLAHGDADVRTPAPLLARTWEWLAQESGAPLWAERGAGGGQLEGAVVGHLGTWLGDRLDHIRAHGENPLPDGDEPPWPSVPGGRLPARGGPPPETTTTVPQHQLTQHAPAARQDELWTRVSHLAGVTTAPATVGVEGTRSLLLDRADATGPDAAYLLPDLGEFAHLHPDGSVHAALPDELAYDGIAKGWVVPHPLAGIRVRSGMVLVPGPRDEEEVGVVAGIVAAAHQFATG
;
A
#
# COMPACT_ATOMS: atom_id res chain seq x y z
N MET A 1 -12.70 24.36 -29.73
CA MET A 1 -12.29 22.98 -29.37
C MET A 1 -10.90 22.82 -29.95
N GLY A 2 -9.87 23.01 -29.12
CA GLY A 2 -8.49 22.85 -29.56
C GLY A 2 -8.20 21.38 -29.81
N ASP A 3 -7.30 21.09 -30.73
CA ASP A 3 -6.89 19.74 -31.10
C ASP A 3 -6.21 19.07 -29.89
N GLN A 4 -6.90 18.12 -29.25
CA GLN A 4 -6.33 17.29 -28.17
C GLN A 4 -5.50 16.19 -28.82
N ARG A 5 -4.23 16.51 -29.11
CA ARG A 5 -3.28 15.53 -29.67
C ARG A 5 -2.55 14.83 -28.52
N HIS A 6 -2.59 13.50 -28.49
CA HIS A 6 -1.76 12.70 -27.57
C HIS A 6 -0.26 12.89 -27.86
N ALA A 7 0.56 12.73 -26.82
CA ALA A 7 2.01 12.65 -26.99
C ALA A 7 2.38 11.44 -27.86
N GLY A 8 3.30 11.66 -28.81
CA GLY A 8 3.90 10.58 -29.57
C GLY A 8 5.07 9.95 -28.80
N PRO A 9 5.54 8.76 -29.20
CA PRO A 9 6.64 8.04 -28.53
C PRO A 9 7.98 8.79 -28.48
N ALA A 10 8.14 9.84 -29.29
CA ALA A 10 9.36 10.66 -29.34
C ALA A 10 9.23 12.02 -28.61
N ASP A 11 8.04 12.34 -28.09
CA ASP A 11 7.81 13.60 -27.38
C ASP A 11 8.38 13.45 -25.95
N ILE A 12 9.38 14.25 -25.57
CA ILE A 12 9.95 14.20 -24.21
C ILE A 12 9.03 15.01 -23.27
N PRO A 13 8.62 14.47 -22.09
CA PRO A 13 7.83 15.23 -21.13
C PRO A 13 8.53 16.51 -20.69
N LEU A 14 7.79 17.61 -20.64
CA LEU A 14 8.26 18.80 -19.93
C LEU A 14 8.09 18.58 -18.43
N VAL A 15 9.15 18.83 -17.66
CA VAL A 15 9.17 18.62 -16.23
C VAL A 15 9.72 19.83 -15.48
N ALA A 16 9.19 20.06 -14.27
CA ALA A 16 9.81 20.93 -13.27
C ALA A 16 10.53 20.06 -12.24
N ARG A 17 11.70 20.49 -11.75
CA ARG A 17 12.56 19.71 -10.85
C ARG A 17 12.87 20.44 -9.55
N TRP A 18 13.07 19.66 -8.49
CA TRP A 18 13.55 20.12 -7.18
C TRP A 18 14.36 19.00 -6.50
N GLY A 19 15.25 19.35 -5.58
CA GLY A 19 16.07 18.37 -4.85
C GLY A 19 17.36 17.99 -5.57
N THR A 20 17.87 16.77 -5.35
CA THR A 20 19.13 16.32 -5.94
C THR A 20 18.97 15.85 -7.38
N GLU A 21 20.03 15.97 -8.19
CA GLU A 21 20.10 15.40 -9.55
C GLU A 21 20.89 14.07 -9.59
N HIS A 22 21.26 13.52 -8.43
CA HIS A 22 22.05 12.30 -8.39
C HIS A 22 21.27 11.11 -9.00
N PRO A 23 21.83 10.36 -9.96
CA PRO A 23 21.06 9.39 -10.77
C PRO A 23 20.55 8.17 -9.98
N ARG A 24 21.14 7.88 -8.82
CA ARG A 24 20.71 6.80 -7.90
C ARG A 24 19.85 7.26 -6.72
N ALA A 25 19.58 8.56 -6.60
CA ALA A 25 18.69 9.05 -5.54
C ALA A 25 17.26 8.52 -5.80
N PRO A 26 16.41 8.26 -4.79
CA PRO A 26 15.00 8.06 -5.05
C PRO A 26 14.38 9.22 -5.85
N LEU A 27 13.48 8.90 -6.77
CA LEU A 27 12.73 9.84 -7.60
C LEU A 27 11.29 9.90 -7.13
N VAL A 28 10.78 11.09 -6.83
CA VAL A 28 9.37 11.32 -6.55
C VAL A 28 8.76 12.05 -7.74
N VAL A 29 7.83 11.37 -8.43
CA VAL A 29 7.15 11.82 -9.64
C VAL A 29 5.76 12.33 -9.28
N ALA A 30 5.56 13.63 -9.41
CA ALA A 30 4.31 14.30 -9.13
C ALA A 30 3.48 14.50 -10.42
N LEU A 31 2.20 14.14 -10.35
CA LEU A 31 1.22 14.20 -11.44
C LEU A 31 0.11 15.18 -11.03
N HIS A 32 0.00 16.29 -11.77
CA HIS A 32 -0.88 17.39 -11.44
C HIS A 32 -2.36 17.12 -11.79
N GLY A 33 -3.27 17.97 -11.31
CA GLY A 33 -4.70 17.91 -11.66
C GLY A 33 -5.01 18.59 -13.00
N SER A 34 -6.26 18.46 -13.46
CA SER A 34 -6.69 18.99 -14.76
C SER A 34 -6.58 20.52 -14.85
N GLY A 35 -6.11 20.99 -16.01
CA GLY A 35 -6.01 22.41 -16.34
C GLY A 35 -4.88 23.16 -15.64
N THR A 36 -3.91 22.46 -15.01
CA THR A 36 -2.70 23.06 -14.44
C THR A 36 -1.46 22.66 -15.25
N SER A 37 -0.27 22.65 -14.65
CA SER A 37 1.01 22.37 -15.32
C SER A 37 2.02 21.74 -14.34
N GLU A 38 3.20 21.39 -14.84
CA GLU A 38 4.35 20.95 -14.05
C GLU A 38 4.74 21.89 -12.90
N HIS A 39 4.36 23.17 -12.99
CA HIS A 39 4.68 24.12 -11.92
C HIS A 39 3.76 23.98 -10.69
N SER A 40 2.58 23.36 -10.80
CA SER A 40 1.61 23.42 -9.68
C SER A 40 1.98 22.54 -8.49
N LEU A 41 2.51 21.33 -8.71
CA LEU A 41 2.92 20.45 -7.61
C LEU A 41 4.39 20.62 -7.23
N ILE A 42 5.25 21.16 -8.11
CA ILE A 42 6.65 21.35 -7.73
C ILE A 42 6.80 22.35 -6.56
N GLU A 43 5.86 23.29 -6.44
CA GLU A 43 5.81 24.30 -5.38
C GLU A 43 5.65 23.71 -3.96
N ILE A 44 5.16 22.47 -3.82
CA ILE A 44 5.10 21.82 -2.49
C ILE A 44 6.40 21.11 -2.09
N SER A 45 7.30 20.84 -3.05
CA SER A 45 8.54 20.10 -2.81
C SER A 45 9.44 20.69 -1.71
N PRO A 46 9.52 22.02 -1.50
CA PRO A 46 10.24 22.59 -0.37
C PRO A 46 9.70 22.20 1.02
N TRP A 47 8.48 21.66 1.11
CA TRP A 47 7.85 21.20 2.35
C TRP A 47 7.89 19.68 2.52
N LEU A 48 8.42 18.96 1.53
CA LEU A 48 8.60 17.51 1.53
C LEU A 48 10.03 17.17 2.02
N PRO A 49 10.32 15.89 2.35
CA PRO A 49 11.61 15.47 2.88
C PRO A 49 12.81 16.00 2.09
N HIS A 50 13.78 16.57 2.83
CA HIS A 50 15.06 16.96 2.26
C HIS A 50 16.07 15.79 2.37
N GLY A 51 17.05 15.76 1.47
CA GLY A 51 18.07 14.72 1.46
C GLY A 51 18.45 14.31 0.04
N PRO A 52 19.02 13.10 -0.16
CA PRO A 52 19.32 12.57 -1.48
C PRO A 52 18.04 12.07 -2.16
N VAL A 53 17.06 12.96 -2.37
CA VAL A 53 15.80 12.67 -3.07
C VAL A 53 15.58 13.72 -4.16
N ALA A 54 15.14 13.25 -5.33
CA ALA A 54 14.80 14.08 -6.48
C ALA A 54 13.28 14.19 -6.59
N TYR A 55 12.77 15.38 -6.86
CA TYR A 55 11.36 15.64 -7.13
C TYR A 55 11.21 16.11 -8.56
N VAL A 56 10.27 15.52 -9.28
CA VAL A 56 9.89 15.93 -10.63
C VAL A 56 8.39 16.06 -10.70
N THR A 57 7.87 17.18 -11.21
CA THR A 57 6.46 17.25 -11.61
C THR A 57 6.42 17.22 -13.12
N VAL A 58 5.56 16.36 -13.68
CA VAL A 58 5.45 16.16 -15.13
C VAL A 58 4.24 16.92 -15.66
N ARG A 59 4.39 17.57 -16.82
CA ARG A 59 3.29 18.21 -17.55
C ARG A 59 2.48 17.15 -18.32
N GLY A 60 1.17 17.16 -18.17
CA GLY A 60 0.27 16.31 -18.95
C GLY A 60 0.36 16.58 -20.47
N PRO A 61 0.21 15.54 -21.32
CA PRO A 61 0.43 15.67 -22.76
C PRO A 61 -0.68 16.44 -23.50
N LEU A 62 -1.87 16.57 -22.91
CA LEU A 62 -3.02 17.19 -23.58
C LEU A 62 -3.18 18.66 -23.18
N GLN A 63 -3.27 19.56 -24.17
CA GLN A 63 -3.54 20.97 -23.92
C GLN A 63 -5.03 21.19 -23.57
N LEU A 64 -5.29 21.75 -22.39
CA LEU A 64 -6.62 22.09 -21.88
C LEU A 64 -6.74 23.60 -21.58
N GLY A 65 -7.20 24.37 -22.57
CA GLY A 65 -7.26 25.83 -22.44
C GLY A 65 -5.87 26.41 -22.18
N SER A 66 -5.66 27.04 -21.02
CA SER A 66 -4.35 27.57 -20.59
C SER A 66 -3.47 26.56 -19.84
N GLY A 67 -3.97 25.36 -19.53
CA GLY A 67 -3.24 24.32 -18.80
C GLY A 67 -3.22 23.00 -19.56
N TYR A 68 -3.01 21.91 -18.81
CA TYR A 68 -2.75 20.57 -19.35
C TYR A 68 -3.57 19.49 -18.63
N GLY A 69 -3.72 18.32 -19.26
CA GLY A 69 -4.38 17.13 -18.71
C GLY A 69 -3.74 15.83 -19.22
N TRP A 70 -4.23 14.70 -18.73
CA TRP A 70 -3.58 13.38 -18.89
C TRP A 70 -4.26 12.47 -19.90
N TYR A 71 -5.58 12.58 -19.99
CA TYR A 71 -6.43 11.80 -20.87
C TYR A 71 -7.59 12.67 -21.39
N THR A 72 -8.19 12.22 -22.48
CA THR A 72 -9.32 12.87 -23.14
C THR A 72 -10.50 12.95 -22.16
N ASP A 73 -11.19 14.09 -22.12
CA ASP A 73 -12.33 14.32 -21.24
C ASP A 73 -13.38 13.19 -21.41
N PRO A 74 -13.64 12.38 -20.38
CA PRO A 74 -14.52 11.23 -20.50
C PRO A 74 -16.01 11.61 -20.41
N GLY A 75 -16.34 12.88 -20.15
CA GLY A 75 -17.70 13.31 -19.86
C GLY A 75 -18.22 12.62 -18.59
N ASP A 76 -19.38 11.95 -18.69
CA ASP A 76 -20.01 11.22 -17.58
C ASP A 76 -19.48 9.78 -17.41
N GLY A 77 -18.63 9.30 -18.33
CA GLY A 77 -18.07 7.95 -18.30
C GLY A 77 -16.74 7.84 -17.54
N PRO A 78 -16.21 6.62 -17.36
CA PRO A 78 -14.84 6.45 -16.90
C PRO A 78 -13.85 6.90 -18.00
N PRO A 79 -12.62 7.29 -17.64
CA PRO A 79 -11.53 7.49 -18.61
C PRO A 79 -11.34 6.28 -19.52
N ASP A 80 -11.03 6.53 -20.79
CA ASP A 80 -10.76 5.47 -21.77
C ASP A 80 -9.47 4.70 -21.43
N ALA A 81 -9.55 3.37 -21.53
CA ALA A 81 -8.46 2.48 -21.14
C ALA A 81 -7.23 2.62 -22.05
N ASP A 82 -7.45 2.76 -23.36
CA ASP A 82 -6.37 2.85 -24.34
C ASP A 82 -5.68 4.21 -24.25
N ASP A 83 -6.43 5.27 -24.00
CA ASP A 83 -5.90 6.61 -23.73
C ASP A 83 -4.99 6.60 -22.49
N LEU A 84 -5.48 6.08 -21.36
CA LEU A 84 -4.67 5.91 -20.15
C LEU A 84 -3.41 5.08 -20.42
N ARG A 85 -3.54 3.97 -21.18
CA ARG A 85 -2.41 3.09 -21.51
C ARG A 85 -1.37 3.78 -22.39
N LEU A 86 -1.80 4.61 -23.34
CA LEU A 86 -0.90 5.43 -24.17
C LEU A 86 -0.08 6.39 -23.30
N THR A 87 -0.74 7.12 -22.40
CA THR A 87 -0.06 8.04 -21.48
C THR A 87 0.82 7.30 -20.47
N CYS A 88 0.41 6.13 -19.96
CA CYS A 88 1.26 5.25 -19.13
C CYS A 88 2.53 4.85 -19.87
N THR A 89 2.39 4.34 -21.11
CA THR A 89 3.54 3.89 -21.92
C THR A 89 4.52 5.04 -22.11
N TRP A 90 4.01 6.21 -22.49
CA TRP A 90 4.82 7.42 -22.67
C TRP A 90 5.58 7.84 -21.39
N LEU A 91 4.93 7.78 -20.23
CA LEU A 91 5.58 8.10 -18.96
C LEU A 91 6.61 7.04 -18.55
N LEU A 92 6.32 5.76 -18.73
CA LEU A 92 7.23 4.66 -18.40
C LEU A 92 8.49 4.69 -19.30
N ASP A 93 8.32 4.89 -20.60
CA ASP A 93 9.42 5.04 -21.55
C ASP A 93 10.31 6.23 -21.17
N TRP A 94 9.72 7.34 -20.71
CA TRP A 94 10.50 8.46 -20.22
C TRP A 94 11.21 8.16 -18.89
N LEU A 95 10.56 7.47 -17.94
CA LEU A 95 11.16 7.09 -16.66
C LEU A 95 12.39 6.21 -16.84
N ASP A 96 12.43 5.37 -17.89
CA ASP A 96 13.61 4.57 -18.26
C ASP A 96 14.84 5.43 -18.61
N THR A 97 14.65 6.74 -18.86
CA THR A 97 15.72 7.71 -19.13
C THR A 97 16.12 8.53 -17.91
N GLU A 98 15.40 8.43 -16.80
CA GLU A 98 15.54 9.30 -15.62
C GLU A 98 16.53 8.78 -14.58
N GLY A 99 17.71 8.35 -15.00
CA GLY A 99 18.81 7.96 -14.13
C GLY A 99 19.06 6.46 -14.09
N ASP A 100 19.42 5.94 -12.92
CA ASP A 100 19.69 4.51 -12.74
C ASP A 100 18.39 3.69 -12.84
N PRO A 101 18.32 2.62 -13.64
CA PRO A 101 17.13 1.77 -13.75
C PRO A 101 16.65 1.18 -12.42
N ASP A 102 17.57 0.96 -11.47
CA ASP A 102 17.27 0.39 -10.15
C ASP A 102 16.98 1.48 -9.10
N ARG A 103 16.85 2.76 -9.51
CA ARG A 103 16.52 3.82 -8.56
C ARG A 103 15.06 3.67 -8.09
N PRO A 104 14.77 3.84 -6.80
CA PRO A 104 13.40 3.83 -6.32
C PRO A 104 12.58 4.97 -6.90
N VAL A 105 11.40 4.66 -7.44
CA VAL A 105 10.46 5.66 -7.97
C VAL A 105 9.18 5.67 -7.13
N LEU A 106 8.77 6.83 -6.64
CA LEU A 106 7.51 7.01 -5.91
C LEU A 106 6.61 7.99 -6.68
N LEU A 107 5.30 7.80 -6.56
CA LEU A 107 4.31 8.65 -7.22
C LEU A 107 3.64 9.60 -6.22
N ILE A 108 3.31 10.82 -6.67
CA ILE A 108 2.36 11.71 -5.98
C ILE A 108 1.32 12.15 -7.00
N GLY A 109 0.05 11.79 -6.79
CA GLY A 109 -1.06 12.21 -7.64
C GLY A 109 -1.95 13.25 -6.94
N PHE A 110 -2.34 14.30 -7.66
CA PHE A 110 -3.37 15.25 -7.21
C PHE A 110 -4.53 15.32 -8.21
N ARG A 111 -5.77 15.10 -7.74
CA ARG A 111 -6.99 15.10 -8.58
C ARG A 111 -6.86 14.17 -9.80
N GLU A 112 -6.91 14.70 -11.03
CA GLU A 112 -6.70 13.93 -12.27
C GLU A 112 -5.36 13.16 -12.25
N GLY A 113 -4.34 13.70 -11.59
CA GLY A 113 -3.08 13.00 -11.39
C GLY A 113 -3.17 11.77 -10.48
N VAL A 114 -4.17 11.65 -9.61
CA VAL A 114 -4.47 10.40 -8.88
C VAL A 114 -4.93 9.33 -9.85
N THR A 115 -5.75 9.70 -10.84
CA THR A 115 -6.19 8.76 -11.88
C THR A 115 -5.01 8.27 -12.69
N MET A 116 -4.10 9.17 -13.09
CA MET A 116 -2.89 8.79 -13.83
C MET A 116 -1.90 7.97 -12.97
N ALA A 117 -1.68 8.34 -11.70
CA ALA A 117 -0.88 7.54 -10.77
C ALA A 117 -1.47 6.14 -10.61
N GLY A 118 -2.80 6.05 -10.46
CA GLY A 118 -3.52 4.78 -10.40
C GLY A 118 -3.35 3.92 -11.66
N ALA A 119 -3.40 4.53 -12.84
CA ALA A 119 -3.18 3.80 -14.08
C ALA A 119 -1.75 3.24 -14.17
N LEU A 120 -0.74 4.00 -13.75
CA LEU A 120 0.65 3.54 -13.66
C LEU A 120 0.80 2.38 -12.66
N MET A 121 0.27 2.54 -11.44
CA MET A 121 0.32 1.53 -10.39
C MET A 121 -0.35 0.22 -10.80
N LEU A 122 -1.46 0.28 -11.56
CA LEU A 122 -2.16 -0.91 -12.02
C LEU A 122 -1.50 -1.54 -13.26
N THR A 123 -0.83 -0.75 -14.10
CA THR A 123 -0.22 -1.24 -15.35
C THR A 123 1.16 -1.84 -15.12
N ALA A 124 1.95 -1.24 -14.22
CA ALA A 124 3.33 -1.62 -13.96
C ALA A 124 3.64 -1.45 -12.46
N PRO A 125 2.95 -2.18 -11.55
CA PRO A 125 3.12 -2.04 -10.11
C PRO A 125 4.57 -2.22 -9.65
N GLU A 126 5.32 -3.10 -10.31
CA GLU A 126 6.73 -3.37 -10.02
C GLU A 126 7.67 -2.18 -10.21
N ARG A 127 7.23 -1.12 -10.89
CA ARG A 127 8.03 0.07 -11.19
C ARG A 127 8.02 1.09 -10.06
N PHE A 128 7.19 0.91 -9.03
CA PHE A 128 6.94 1.95 -8.03
C PHE A 128 7.13 1.46 -6.59
N ALA A 129 7.94 2.19 -5.83
CA ALA A 129 8.25 1.93 -4.43
C ALA A 129 7.19 2.46 -3.46
N GLY A 130 6.15 3.15 -3.95
CA GLY A 130 5.01 3.67 -3.18
C GLY A 130 4.29 4.83 -3.86
N ALA A 131 3.10 5.19 -3.38
CA ALA A 131 2.31 6.29 -3.94
C ALA A 131 1.57 7.13 -2.89
N GLY A 132 1.59 8.46 -3.06
CA GLY A 132 0.73 9.40 -2.35
C GLY A 132 -0.42 9.90 -3.24
N LEU A 133 -1.66 9.67 -2.85
CA LEU A 133 -2.85 9.95 -3.64
C LEU A 133 -3.72 10.99 -2.93
N ILE A 134 -3.94 12.14 -3.55
CA ILE A 134 -4.55 13.31 -2.90
C ILE A 134 -5.74 13.83 -3.70
N TYR A 135 -6.92 13.83 -3.07
CA TYR A 135 -8.17 14.44 -3.57
C TYR A 135 -8.55 14.02 -4.99
N GLY A 136 -8.42 12.73 -5.30
CA GLY A 136 -8.80 12.16 -6.58
C GLY A 136 -9.19 10.69 -6.47
N ALA A 137 -9.58 10.11 -7.59
CA ALA A 137 -10.04 8.74 -7.69
C ALA A 137 -9.20 7.92 -8.67
N LEU A 138 -9.03 6.63 -8.35
CA LEU A 138 -8.39 5.65 -9.19
C LEU A 138 -9.30 5.26 -10.39
N PRO A 139 -8.73 4.90 -11.55
CA PRO A 139 -9.47 4.50 -12.75
C PRO A 139 -9.97 3.04 -12.68
N LEU A 140 -10.64 2.66 -11.59
CA LEU A 140 -11.01 1.26 -11.33
C LEU A 140 -12.06 0.72 -12.29
N ASP A 141 -12.87 1.61 -12.87
CA ASP A 141 -13.92 1.27 -13.84
C ASP A 141 -13.46 1.42 -15.30
N SER A 142 -12.18 1.75 -15.53
CA SER A 142 -11.59 1.91 -16.87
C SER A 142 -11.09 0.60 -17.49
N GLY A 143 -11.33 -0.56 -16.87
CA GLY A 143 -10.90 -1.86 -17.42
C GLY A 143 -9.40 -2.18 -17.24
N LEU A 144 -8.69 -1.46 -16.38
CA LEU A 144 -7.33 -1.78 -15.95
C LEU A 144 -7.31 -2.99 -14.97
N PRO A 145 -6.19 -3.71 -14.84
CA PRO A 145 -6.13 -4.96 -14.05
C PRO A 145 -6.14 -4.69 -12.54
N ALA A 146 -7.30 -4.33 -11.98
CA ALA A 146 -7.51 -4.03 -10.56
C ALA A 146 -7.86 -5.27 -9.71
N GLY A 147 -7.16 -6.39 -9.95
CA GLY A 147 -7.35 -7.65 -9.23
C GLY A 147 -6.98 -7.56 -7.75
N ARG A 148 -7.47 -8.51 -6.94
CA ARG A 148 -7.12 -8.60 -5.52
C ARG A 148 -5.60 -8.80 -5.36
N GLY A 149 -5.00 -8.03 -4.45
CA GLY A 149 -3.59 -8.14 -4.10
C GLY A 149 -2.62 -7.59 -5.15
N VAL A 150 -3.10 -6.91 -6.20
CA VAL A 150 -2.25 -6.39 -7.29
C VAL A 150 -1.21 -5.38 -6.81
N LEU A 151 -1.45 -4.71 -5.68
CA LEU A 151 -0.54 -3.75 -5.05
C LEU A 151 0.14 -4.32 -3.79
N ALA A 152 0.17 -5.64 -3.62
CA ALA A 152 0.88 -6.27 -2.50
C ALA A 152 2.33 -5.78 -2.44
N GLY A 153 2.74 -5.29 -1.28
CA GLY A 153 4.09 -4.74 -1.07
C GLY A 153 4.29 -3.30 -1.56
N MET A 154 3.32 -2.63 -2.20
CA MET A 154 3.42 -1.21 -2.56
C MET A 154 2.70 -0.32 -1.53
N PRO A 155 3.41 0.43 -0.66
CA PRO A 155 2.76 1.28 0.32
C PRO A 155 2.03 2.46 -0.32
N VAL A 156 0.85 2.79 0.18
CA VAL A 156 -0.01 3.87 -0.34
C VAL A 156 -0.44 4.81 0.77
N PHE A 157 -0.25 6.11 0.55
CA PHE A 157 -0.89 7.18 1.32
C PHE A 157 -2.11 7.70 0.55
N LEU A 158 -3.26 7.79 1.20
CA LEU A 158 -4.50 8.31 0.61
C LEU A 158 -5.06 9.44 1.47
N ALA A 159 -5.31 10.59 0.84
CA ALA A 159 -6.04 11.69 1.46
C ALA A 159 -7.25 12.07 0.62
N HIS A 160 -8.44 11.97 1.22
CA HIS A 160 -9.69 12.47 0.64
C HIS A 160 -10.19 13.69 1.40
N GLY A 161 -10.78 14.63 0.67
CA GLY A 161 -11.43 15.80 1.25
C GLY A 161 -12.94 15.58 1.29
N ASP A 162 -13.55 15.70 2.47
CA ASP A 162 -15.00 15.51 2.64
C ASP A 162 -15.83 16.54 1.86
N ALA A 163 -15.23 17.70 1.56
CA ALA A 163 -15.84 18.76 0.75
C ALA A 163 -15.38 18.73 -0.72
N ASP A 164 -14.69 17.68 -1.19
CA ASP A 164 -14.31 17.56 -2.60
C ASP A 164 -15.53 17.25 -3.46
N VAL A 165 -16.04 18.29 -4.12
CA VAL A 165 -17.16 18.19 -5.07
C VAL A 165 -16.70 18.09 -6.52
N ARG A 166 -15.38 18.17 -6.79
CA ARG A 166 -14.83 18.05 -8.16
C ARG A 166 -14.62 16.61 -8.57
N THR A 167 -14.38 15.72 -7.60
CA THR A 167 -14.35 14.28 -7.83
C THR A 167 -15.70 13.70 -7.41
N PRO A 168 -16.41 12.96 -8.28
CA PRO A 168 -17.67 12.32 -7.91
C PRO A 168 -17.54 11.43 -6.67
N ALA A 169 -18.42 11.62 -5.68
CA ALA A 169 -18.39 10.87 -4.41
C ALA A 169 -18.38 9.34 -4.58
N PRO A 170 -19.11 8.73 -5.54
CA PRO A 170 -19.02 7.29 -5.77
C PRO A 170 -17.63 6.81 -6.17
N LEU A 171 -16.87 7.61 -6.94
CA LEU A 171 -15.51 7.26 -7.35
C LEU A 171 -14.51 7.36 -6.19
N LEU A 172 -14.69 8.36 -5.31
CA LEU A 172 -13.93 8.48 -4.07
C LEU A 172 -14.20 7.29 -3.13
N ALA A 173 -15.48 6.92 -2.94
CA ALA A 173 -15.86 5.76 -2.13
C ALA A 173 -15.27 4.47 -2.69
N ARG A 174 -15.40 4.23 -4.01
CA ARG A 174 -14.87 3.04 -4.67
C ARG A 174 -13.33 2.95 -4.55
N THR A 175 -12.64 4.08 -4.70
CA THR A 175 -11.18 4.16 -4.50
C THR A 175 -10.78 3.76 -3.08
N TRP A 176 -11.47 4.31 -2.08
CA TRP A 176 -11.21 4.02 -0.67
C TRP A 176 -11.43 2.54 -0.35
N GLU A 177 -12.58 2.01 -0.74
CA GLU A 177 -12.97 0.61 -0.49
C GLU A 177 -11.98 -0.35 -1.15
N TRP A 178 -11.66 -0.14 -2.42
CA TRP A 178 -10.75 -1.02 -3.15
C TRP A 178 -9.34 -0.98 -2.55
N LEU A 179 -8.80 0.20 -2.23
CA LEU A 179 -7.49 0.31 -1.58
C LEU A 179 -7.47 -0.41 -0.22
N ALA A 180 -8.50 -0.21 0.60
CA ALA A 180 -8.55 -0.75 1.96
C ALA A 180 -8.80 -2.27 2.01
N GLN A 181 -9.46 -2.85 1.01
CA GLN A 181 -9.96 -4.23 1.08
C GLN A 181 -9.42 -5.17 0.00
N GLU A 182 -9.17 -4.65 -1.20
CA GLU A 182 -8.89 -5.48 -2.37
C GLU A 182 -7.45 -5.32 -2.85
N SER A 183 -6.88 -4.13 -2.77
CA SER A 183 -5.60 -3.80 -3.43
C SER A 183 -4.41 -4.60 -2.91
N GLY A 184 -4.38 -4.93 -1.62
CA GLY A 184 -3.20 -5.50 -0.96
C GLY A 184 -2.10 -4.50 -0.59
N ALA A 185 -2.29 -3.22 -0.85
CA ALA A 185 -1.34 -2.18 -0.44
C ALA A 185 -1.32 -1.99 1.08
N PRO A 186 -0.15 -1.82 1.72
CA PRO A 186 -0.04 -1.17 3.01
C PRO A 186 -0.61 0.25 2.95
N LEU A 187 -1.84 0.42 3.42
CA LEU A 187 -2.61 1.65 3.27
C LEU A 187 -2.56 2.51 4.55
N TRP A 188 -2.09 3.74 4.39
CA TRP A 188 -2.38 4.84 5.32
C TRP A 188 -3.41 5.76 4.67
N ALA A 189 -4.63 5.82 5.20
CA ALA A 189 -5.69 6.66 4.62
C ALA A 189 -6.34 7.60 5.63
N GLU A 190 -6.54 8.86 5.22
CA GLU A 190 -7.15 9.91 6.01
C GLU A 190 -8.23 10.69 5.26
N ARG A 191 -9.19 11.22 6.03
CA ARG A 191 -10.22 12.14 5.56
C ARG A 191 -10.10 13.46 6.32
N GLY A 192 -10.25 14.57 5.62
CA GLY A 192 -10.23 15.91 6.20
C GLY A 192 -11.33 16.80 5.64
N ALA A 193 -11.62 17.91 6.32
CA ALA A 193 -12.67 18.86 5.92
C ALA A 193 -12.42 19.55 4.56
N GLY A 194 -11.20 19.45 4.03
CA GLY A 194 -10.79 20.00 2.75
C GLY A 194 -11.44 19.36 1.53
N GLY A 195 -10.87 19.64 0.36
CA GLY A 195 -11.33 19.08 -0.91
C GLY A 195 -11.39 20.08 -2.07
N GLY A 196 -11.28 21.38 -1.79
CA GLY A 196 -11.16 22.43 -2.81
C GLY A 196 -9.71 22.74 -3.23
N GLN A 197 -8.83 22.86 -2.23
CA GLN A 197 -7.41 23.20 -2.36
C GLN A 197 -6.58 22.26 -1.50
N LEU A 198 -5.30 22.10 -1.85
CA LEU A 198 -4.37 21.29 -1.08
C LEU A 198 -4.12 21.93 0.29
N GLU A 199 -4.46 21.20 1.35
CA GLU A 199 -4.31 21.69 2.72
C GLU A 199 -2.89 21.44 3.24
N GLY A 200 -2.32 22.42 3.95
CA GLY A 200 -0.97 22.30 4.52
C GLY A 200 -0.81 21.13 5.49
N ALA A 201 -1.87 20.74 6.20
CA ALA A 201 -1.86 19.58 7.08
C ALA A 201 -1.65 18.26 6.30
N VAL A 202 -2.37 18.08 5.18
CA VAL A 202 -2.23 16.90 4.31
C VAL A 202 -0.82 16.84 3.71
N VAL A 203 -0.25 17.99 3.30
CA VAL A 203 1.15 18.05 2.82
C VAL A 203 2.13 17.62 3.92
N GLY A 204 1.91 18.05 5.17
CA GLY A 204 2.75 17.64 6.31
C GLY A 204 2.67 16.15 6.60
N HIS A 205 1.47 15.55 6.57
CA HIS A 205 1.29 14.11 6.77
C HIS A 205 1.89 13.29 5.62
N LEU A 206 1.67 13.71 4.37
CA LEU A 206 2.32 13.12 3.20
C LEU A 206 3.85 13.20 3.32
N GLY A 207 4.38 14.35 3.73
CA GLY A 207 5.82 14.54 3.93
C GLY A 207 6.40 13.61 5.00
N THR A 208 5.65 13.39 6.08
CA THR A 208 6.04 12.43 7.14
C THR A 208 6.04 11.01 6.59
N TRP A 209 4.95 10.59 5.93
CA TRP A 209 4.84 9.26 5.32
C TRP A 209 5.93 9.00 4.28
N LEU A 210 6.21 9.99 3.42
CA LEU A 210 7.25 9.92 2.40
C LEU A 210 8.64 9.83 3.03
N GLY A 211 8.90 10.60 4.11
CA GLY A 211 10.15 10.54 4.84
C GLY A 211 10.40 9.16 5.41
N ASP A 212 9.40 8.60 6.10
CA ASP A 212 9.50 7.25 6.67
C ASP A 212 9.74 6.18 5.59
N ARG A 213 9.05 6.28 4.44
CA ARG A 213 9.25 5.34 3.33
C ARG A 213 10.65 5.45 2.72
N LEU A 214 11.16 6.68 2.53
CA LEU A 214 12.51 6.89 2.02
C LEU A 214 13.58 6.35 2.98
N ASP A 215 13.39 6.54 4.28
CA ASP A 215 14.26 5.98 5.32
C ASP A 215 14.20 4.44 5.34
N HIS A 216 13.00 3.87 5.14
CA HIS A 216 12.83 2.42 5.00
C HIS A 216 13.63 1.87 3.84
N ILE A 217 13.46 2.46 2.64
CA ILE A 217 14.15 2.03 1.43
C ILE A 217 15.66 2.12 1.62
N ARG A 218 16.15 3.19 2.26
CA ARG A 218 17.57 3.35 2.55
C ARG A 218 18.11 2.27 3.48
N ALA A 219 17.33 1.87 4.48
CA ALA A 219 17.74 0.90 5.49
C ALA A 219 17.59 -0.56 5.04
N HIS A 220 16.59 -0.87 4.21
CA HIS A 220 16.18 -2.24 3.91
C HIS A 220 16.12 -2.58 2.42
N GLY A 221 16.26 -1.59 1.53
CA GLY A 221 15.98 -1.75 0.11
C GLY A 221 14.48 -1.63 -0.19
N GLU A 222 14.12 -1.89 -1.46
CA GLU A 222 12.72 -1.99 -1.86
C GLU A 222 12.05 -3.26 -1.33
N ASN A 223 10.71 -3.24 -1.33
CA ASN A 223 9.97 -4.42 -0.91
C ASN A 223 10.07 -5.47 -2.03
N PRO A 224 10.22 -6.77 -1.70
CA PRO A 224 10.24 -7.81 -2.72
C PRO A 224 8.98 -7.79 -3.58
N LEU A 225 9.09 -8.17 -4.84
CA LEU A 225 7.94 -8.33 -5.71
C LEU A 225 7.29 -9.70 -5.50
N PRO A 226 5.97 -9.83 -5.68
CA PRO A 226 5.31 -11.12 -5.75
C PRO A 226 5.51 -11.73 -7.15
N ASP A 227 6.71 -12.20 -7.47
CA ASP A 227 7.10 -12.64 -8.84
C ASP A 227 7.37 -14.16 -8.98
N GLY A 228 6.90 -14.97 -8.02
CA GLY A 228 7.15 -16.42 -7.95
C GLY A 228 5.92 -17.32 -8.07
N ASP A 229 6.19 -18.63 -8.04
CA ASP A 229 5.15 -19.67 -7.89
C ASP A 229 4.45 -19.56 -6.53
N GLU A 230 3.23 -20.10 -6.43
CA GLU A 230 2.50 -20.20 -5.16
C GLU A 230 3.36 -20.88 -4.08
N PRO A 231 3.66 -20.20 -2.97
CA PRO A 231 4.55 -20.73 -1.95
C PRO A 231 3.90 -21.89 -1.17
N PRO A 232 4.69 -22.83 -0.64
CA PRO A 232 4.18 -23.89 0.21
C PRO A 232 3.77 -23.35 1.58
N TRP A 233 2.69 -23.88 2.14
CA TRP A 233 2.22 -23.56 3.49
C TRP A 233 2.22 -24.83 4.36
N PRO A 234 3.38 -25.32 4.82
CA PRO A 234 3.48 -26.61 5.52
C PRO A 234 2.71 -26.63 6.85
N SER A 235 2.46 -25.46 7.43
CA SER A 235 1.70 -25.29 8.67
C SER A 235 0.18 -25.20 8.46
N VAL A 236 -0.30 -25.00 7.23
CA VAL A 236 -1.73 -24.92 6.89
C VAL A 236 -2.23 -26.31 6.50
N PRO A 237 -3.45 -26.71 6.89
CA PRO A 237 -4.04 -27.98 6.47
C PRO A 237 -3.98 -28.18 4.94
N GLY A 238 -3.38 -29.28 4.49
CA GLY A 238 -3.21 -29.57 3.06
C GLY A 238 -1.94 -29.00 2.42
N GLY A 239 -1.11 -28.25 3.16
CA GLY A 239 0.19 -27.77 2.68
C GLY A 239 0.14 -26.58 1.72
N ARG A 240 -1.07 -26.03 1.46
CA ARG A 240 -1.33 -24.86 0.61
C ARG A 240 -2.41 -24.01 1.25
N LEU A 241 -2.31 -22.70 1.08
CA LEU A 241 -3.34 -21.77 1.57
C LEU A 241 -4.51 -21.74 0.57
N PRO A 242 -5.75 -22.06 0.97
CA PRO A 242 -6.92 -21.94 0.10
C PRO A 242 -7.31 -20.47 -0.10
N ALA A 243 -8.21 -20.16 -1.04
CA ALA A 243 -8.83 -18.84 -1.08
C ALA A 243 -9.86 -18.69 0.06
N ARG A 244 -9.85 -17.57 0.77
CA ARG A 244 -10.83 -17.29 1.83
C ARG A 244 -12.19 -16.96 1.22
N GLY A 245 -13.26 -17.55 1.74
CA GLY A 245 -14.62 -17.30 1.25
C GLY A 245 -15.15 -15.91 1.63
N GLY A 246 -15.83 -15.26 0.69
CA GLY A 246 -16.52 -13.97 0.93
C GLY A 246 -15.60 -12.75 0.91
N PRO A 247 -16.15 -11.56 1.20
CA PRO A 247 -15.38 -10.32 1.24
C PRO A 247 -14.41 -10.30 2.44
N PRO A 248 -13.28 -9.57 2.33
CA PRO A 248 -12.38 -9.34 3.46
C PRO A 248 -13.09 -8.52 4.55
N PRO A 249 -12.61 -8.58 5.81
CA PRO A 249 -13.12 -7.68 6.84
C PRO A 249 -12.74 -6.24 6.53
N GLU A 250 -13.50 -5.30 7.08
CA GLU A 250 -13.09 -3.91 7.17
C GLU A 250 -12.07 -3.78 8.31
N THR A 251 -11.00 -3.02 8.06
CA THR A 251 -10.03 -2.64 9.09
C THR A 251 -9.85 -1.13 9.12
N THR A 252 -9.34 -0.59 10.22
CA THR A 252 -8.86 0.80 10.21
C THR A 252 -7.70 0.96 9.22
N THR A 253 -7.59 2.15 8.65
CA THR A 253 -6.55 2.54 7.67
C THR A 253 -5.42 3.35 8.29
N THR A 254 -5.34 3.36 9.62
CA THR A 254 -4.36 4.06 10.44
C THR A 254 -3.97 3.17 11.62
N VAL A 255 -2.96 3.58 12.38
CA VAL A 255 -2.61 2.92 13.64
C VAL A 255 -3.31 3.58 14.84
N PRO A 256 -3.75 2.82 15.86
CA PRO A 256 -3.75 1.36 15.94
C PRO A 256 -4.66 0.70 14.88
N GLN A 257 -4.19 -0.41 14.29
CA GLN A 257 -4.98 -1.17 13.32
C GLN A 257 -5.97 -2.08 14.07
N HIS A 258 -7.24 -2.02 13.67
CA HIS A 258 -8.32 -2.82 14.26
C HIS A 258 -9.12 -3.51 13.17
N GLN A 259 -9.62 -4.72 13.45
CA GLN A 259 -10.66 -5.34 12.65
C GLN A 259 -12.02 -4.74 13.05
N LEU A 260 -12.77 -4.19 12.10
CA LEU A 260 -14.04 -3.48 12.36
C LEU A 260 -15.26 -4.37 12.11
N THR A 261 -15.16 -5.33 11.20
CA THR A 261 -16.25 -6.26 10.85
C THR A 261 -15.77 -7.70 10.89
N GLN A 262 -16.70 -8.66 10.86
CA GLN A 262 -16.40 -10.10 10.88
C GLN A 262 -15.61 -10.57 12.12
N HIS A 263 -15.83 -9.96 13.29
CA HIS A 263 -15.18 -10.37 14.55
C HIS A 263 -15.38 -11.86 14.82
N ALA A 264 -14.33 -12.53 15.29
CA ALA A 264 -14.40 -13.95 15.60
C ALA A 264 -15.34 -14.17 16.80
N PRO A 265 -16.24 -15.17 16.75
CA PRO A 265 -17.00 -15.59 17.92
C PRO A 265 -16.07 -15.98 19.07
N ALA A 266 -16.42 -15.64 20.32
CA ALA A 266 -15.57 -15.89 21.49
C ALA A 266 -15.05 -17.33 21.60
N ALA A 267 -15.92 -18.32 21.31
CA ALA A 267 -15.52 -19.73 21.31
C ALA A 267 -14.40 -20.04 20.28
N ARG A 268 -14.40 -19.38 19.12
CA ARG A 268 -13.35 -19.52 18.09
C ARG A 268 -12.07 -18.79 18.47
N GLN A 269 -12.19 -17.66 19.17
CA GLN A 269 -11.02 -16.98 19.75
C GLN A 269 -10.32 -17.85 20.79
N ASP A 270 -11.07 -18.49 21.69
CA ASP A 270 -10.52 -19.39 22.72
C ASP A 270 -9.89 -20.63 22.11
N GLU A 271 -10.52 -21.20 21.08
CA GLU A 271 -9.98 -22.33 20.33
C GLU A 271 -8.67 -21.96 19.61
N LEU A 272 -8.64 -20.82 18.91
CA LEU A 272 -7.44 -20.32 18.25
C LEU A 272 -6.33 -20.07 19.26
N TRP A 273 -6.64 -19.36 20.36
CA TRP A 273 -5.68 -19.05 21.41
C TRP A 273 -5.05 -20.32 21.99
N THR A 274 -5.88 -21.33 22.29
CA THR A 274 -5.41 -22.63 22.80
C THR A 274 -4.43 -23.28 21.83
N ARG A 275 -4.65 -23.22 20.52
CA ARG A 275 -3.73 -23.79 19.54
C ARG A 275 -2.40 -23.03 19.48
N VAL A 276 -2.45 -21.70 19.35
CA VAL A 276 -1.24 -20.89 19.08
C VAL A 276 -0.36 -20.69 20.31
N SER A 277 -0.94 -20.63 21.52
CA SER A 277 -0.19 -20.52 22.78
C SER A 277 0.54 -21.81 23.18
N HIS A 278 0.15 -22.94 22.59
CA HIS A 278 0.78 -24.24 22.81
C HIS A 278 1.84 -24.60 21.75
N LEU A 279 2.17 -23.68 20.83
CA LEU A 279 3.29 -23.85 19.92
C LEU A 279 4.61 -24.01 20.71
N ALA A 280 5.55 -24.77 20.14
CA ALA A 280 6.78 -25.13 20.83
C ALA A 280 7.61 -23.88 21.20
N GLY A 281 8.03 -23.80 22.46
CA GLY A 281 8.83 -22.69 22.99
C GLY A 281 8.06 -21.38 23.19
N VAL A 282 6.76 -21.35 22.92
CA VAL A 282 5.95 -20.13 23.08
C VAL A 282 5.59 -19.91 24.55
N THR A 283 5.77 -18.67 25.00
CA THR A 283 5.22 -18.16 26.26
C THR A 283 4.23 -17.05 25.97
N THR A 284 3.40 -16.69 26.95
CA THR A 284 2.34 -15.69 26.76
C THR A 284 2.38 -14.62 27.84
N ALA A 285 2.00 -13.39 27.46
CA ALA A 285 1.91 -12.24 28.35
C ALA A 285 0.84 -11.28 27.84
N PRO A 286 0.34 -10.35 28.67
CA PRO A 286 -0.36 -9.17 28.17
C PRO A 286 0.53 -8.40 27.20
N ALA A 287 -0.02 -7.92 26.08
CA ALA A 287 0.77 -7.20 25.09
C ALA A 287 1.18 -5.81 25.57
N THR A 288 2.40 -5.42 25.21
CA THR A 288 2.95 -4.09 25.52
C THR A 288 2.42 -3.03 24.55
N VAL A 289 2.10 -3.45 23.32
CA VAL A 289 1.55 -2.62 22.25
C VAL A 289 0.27 -3.27 21.74
N GLY A 290 -0.75 -2.46 21.46
CA GLY A 290 -2.03 -2.92 20.92
C GLY A 290 -3.20 -2.47 21.78
N VAL A 291 -4.34 -3.11 21.54
CA VAL A 291 -5.60 -2.81 22.21
C VAL A 291 -5.59 -3.40 23.62
N GLU A 292 -6.30 -2.80 24.57
CA GLU A 292 -6.53 -3.42 25.87
C GLU A 292 -7.11 -4.84 25.71
N GLY A 293 -6.55 -5.81 26.43
CA GLY A 293 -6.92 -7.23 26.29
C GLY A 293 -6.15 -8.00 25.22
N THR A 294 -5.24 -7.34 24.49
CA THR A 294 -4.33 -8.02 23.55
C THR A 294 -3.36 -8.94 24.28
N ARG A 295 -3.15 -10.15 23.73
CA ARG A 295 -2.32 -11.19 24.31
C ARG A 295 -1.16 -11.54 23.38
N SER A 296 0.07 -11.44 23.87
CA SER A 296 1.29 -11.69 23.11
C SER A 296 1.68 -13.17 23.10
N LEU A 297 2.27 -13.59 21.99
CA LEU A 297 2.98 -14.85 21.81
C LEU A 297 4.48 -14.53 21.70
N LEU A 298 5.26 -15.01 22.65
CA LEU A 298 6.65 -14.66 22.86
C LEU A 298 7.55 -15.88 22.68
N LEU A 299 8.74 -15.66 22.12
CA LEU A 299 9.83 -16.63 22.07
C LEU A 299 11.05 -16.09 22.83
N ASP A 300 11.82 -16.98 23.44
CA ASP A 300 13.13 -16.60 23.97
C ASP A 300 14.09 -16.31 22.81
N ARG A 301 14.56 -15.06 22.72
CA ARG A 301 15.52 -14.63 21.68
C ARG A 301 16.90 -15.28 21.83
N ALA A 302 17.21 -15.89 22.98
CA ALA A 302 18.43 -16.67 23.14
C ALA A 302 18.36 -18.02 22.39
N ASP A 303 17.16 -18.59 22.25
CA ASP A 303 16.95 -19.90 21.64
C ASP A 303 16.45 -19.81 20.19
N ALA A 304 15.74 -18.74 19.83
CA ALA A 304 15.16 -18.55 18.51
C ALA A 304 16.14 -17.89 17.53
N THR A 305 16.38 -18.52 16.38
CA THR A 305 17.40 -18.10 15.40
C THR A 305 16.84 -17.31 14.22
N GLY A 306 15.51 -17.13 14.16
CA GLY A 306 14.86 -16.33 13.13
C GLY A 306 15.31 -14.86 13.15
N PRO A 307 15.17 -14.18 11.99
CA PRO A 307 15.60 -12.80 11.86
C PRO A 307 14.69 -11.86 12.66
N ASP A 308 15.18 -10.66 13.00
CA ASP A 308 14.37 -9.63 13.66
C ASP A 308 13.11 -9.26 12.86
N ALA A 309 13.12 -9.50 11.55
CA ALA A 309 11.97 -9.33 10.67
C ALA A 309 10.76 -10.19 11.04
N ALA A 310 10.97 -11.29 11.75
CA ALA A 310 9.93 -12.22 12.19
C ALA A 310 9.24 -11.80 13.49
N TYR A 311 9.58 -10.62 14.02
CA TYR A 311 9.09 -10.15 15.31
C TYR A 311 8.39 -8.79 15.20
N LEU A 312 7.25 -8.67 15.88
CA LEU A 312 6.55 -7.41 16.12
C LEU A 312 7.39 -6.48 16.99
N LEU A 313 7.97 -7.06 18.05
CA LEU A 313 8.86 -6.40 19.00
C LEU A 313 10.08 -7.30 19.21
N PRO A 314 11.13 -7.17 18.39
CA PRO A 314 12.31 -8.05 18.41
C PRO A 314 12.96 -8.16 19.80
N ASP A 315 13.09 -7.04 20.51
CA ASP A 315 13.69 -6.97 21.86
C ASP A 315 12.90 -7.76 22.92
N LEU A 316 11.60 -7.96 22.70
CA LEU A 316 10.73 -8.72 23.60
C LEU A 316 10.49 -10.16 23.12
N GLY A 317 10.97 -10.51 21.93
CA GLY A 317 10.68 -11.81 21.30
C GLY A 317 9.22 -12.00 20.92
N GLU A 318 8.44 -10.91 20.76
CA GLU A 318 7.04 -10.99 20.34
C GLU A 318 6.94 -11.21 18.84
N PHE A 319 6.56 -12.42 18.42
CA PHE A 319 6.41 -12.75 17.00
C PHE A 319 4.98 -12.58 16.50
N ALA A 320 4.00 -12.63 17.41
CA ALA A 320 2.60 -12.41 17.12
C ALA A 320 1.83 -11.96 18.38
N HIS A 321 0.70 -11.30 18.20
CA HIS A 321 -0.26 -11.07 19.28
C HIS A 321 -1.70 -11.14 18.79
N LEU A 322 -2.62 -11.54 19.66
CA LEU A 322 -4.04 -11.71 19.36
C LEU A 322 -4.88 -10.63 20.03
N HIS A 323 -5.75 -9.99 19.25
CA HIS A 323 -6.67 -8.93 19.68
C HIS A 323 -7.99 -9.51 20.24
N PRO A 324 -8.75 -8.73 21.04
CA PRO A 324 -10.07 -9.15 21.54
C PRO A 324 -11.15 -9.39 20.47
N ASP A 325 -10.95 -8.91 19.24
CA ASP A 325 -11.83 -9.21 18.10
C ASP A 325 -11.48 -10.55 17.41
N GLY A 326 -10.41 -11.21 17.87
CA GLY A 326 -9.89 -12.48 17.37
C GLY A 326 -8.87 -12.37 16.24
N SER A 327 -8.62 -11.16 15.71
CA SER A 327 -7.55 -10.93 14.74
C SER A 327 -6.18 -11.05 15.37
N VAL A 328 -5.16 -11.31 14.55
CA VAL A 328 -3.78 -11.54 14.98
C VAL A 328 -2.84 -10.68 14.18
N HIS A 329 -2.00 -9.88 14.85
CA HIS A 329 -0.81 -9.34 14.20
C HIS A 329 0.30 -10.38 14.22
N ALA A 330 0.96 -10.55 13.08
CA ALA A 330 2.08 -11.46 12.90
C ALA A 330 3.02 -10.95 11.80
N ALA A 331 4.29 -11.34 11.88
CA ALA A 331 5.25 -11.14 10.81
C ALA A 331 5.46 -12.44 10.02
N LEU A 332 5.25 -12.38 8.71
CA LEU A 332 5.46 -13.48 7.79
C LEU A 332 6.66 -13.19 6.87
N PRO A 333 7.28 -14.22 6.28
CA PRO A 333 8.07 -14.05 5.06
C PRO A 333 7.23 -13.34 3.98
N ASP A 334 7.84 -12.45 3.20
CA ASP A 334 7.12 -11.59 2.24
C ASP A 334 6.29 -12.42 1.24
N GLU A 335 6.82 -13.54 0.74
CA GLU A 335 6.11 -14.45 -0.16
C GLU A 335 4.80 -15.02 0.43
N LEU A 336 4.81 -15.37 1.73
CA LEU A 336 3.65 -15.89 2.44
C LEU A 336 2.66 -14.75 2.75
N ALA A 337 3.17 -13.56 3.11
CA ALA A 337 2.32 -12.40 3.30
C ALA A 337 1.55 -12.07 2.01
N TYR A 338 2.22 -12.03 0.87
CA TYR A 338 1.62 -11.68 -0.42
C TYR A 338 0.64 -12.74 -0.93
N ASP A 339 0.96 -14.03 -0.78
CA ASP A 339 0.00 -15.11 -1.07
C ASP A 339 -1.24 -15.03 -0.16
N GLY A 340 -1.04 -14.74 1.13
CA GLY A 340 -2.13 -14.50 2.08
C GLY A 340 -3.03 -13.33 1.68
N ILE A 341 -2.46 -12.24 1.17
CA ILE A 341 -3.19 -11.06 0.70
C ILE A 341 -4.02 -11.42 -0.54
N ALA A 342 -3.38 -12.04 -1.53
CA ALA A 342 -4.02 -12.47 -2.76
C ALA A 342 -5.21 -13.41 -2.52
N LYS A 343 -5.13 -14.23 -1.45
CA LYS A 343 -6.18 -15.18 -1.06
C LYS A 343 -7.15 -14.67 0.00
N GLY A 344 -7.00 -13.43 0.46
CA GLY A 344 -7.92 -12.78 1.40
C GLY A 344 -7.80 -13.26 2.85
N TRP A 345 -6.70 -13.91 3.22
CA TRP A 345 -6.43 -14.39 4.56
C TRP A 345 -5.64 -13.41 5.43
N VAL A 346 -4.98 -12.43 4.84
CA VAL A 346 -4.27 -11.40 5.60
C VAL A 346 -4.49 -10.02 5.00
N VAL A 347 -4.40 -9.00 5.84
CA VAL A 347 -4.42 -7.58 5.48
C VAL A 347 -3.04 -7.00 5.84
N PRO A 348 -2.38 -6.23 4.96
CA PRO A 348 -1.11 -5.61 5.31
C PRO A 348 -1.28 -4.63 6.48
N HIS A 349 -0.26 -4.53 7.33
CA HIS A 349 -0.23 -3.49 8.35
C HIS A 349 -0.03 -2.10 7.69
N PRO A 350 -0.71 -1.02 8.13
CA PRO A 350 -0.58 0.33 7.55
C PRO A 350 0.85 0.89 7.49
N LEU A 351 1.75 0.36 8.32
CA LEU A 351 3.17 0.74 8.37
C LEU A 351 4.11 -0.25 7.67
N ALA A 352 3.59 -1.33 7.07
CA ALA A 352 4.40 -2.35 6.42
C ALA A 352 5.17 -1.77 5.23
N GLY A 353 6.48 -1.99 5.19
CA GLY A 353 7.37 -1.36 4.21
C GLY A 353 7.57 0.14 4.43
N ILE A 354 7.12 0.71 5.54
CA ILE A 354 7.28 2.14 5.86
C ILE A 354 8.06 2.29 7.17
N ARG A 355 7.53 1.77 8.27
CA ARG A 355 8.22 1.78 9.58
C ARG A 355 8.49 0.38 10.12
N VAL A 356 7.78 -0.62 9.60
CA VAL A 356 7.98 -2.04 9.93
C VAL A 356 8.23 -2.82 8.66
N ARG A 357 8.66 -4.08 8.79
CA ARG A 357 8.95 -4.95 7.65
C ARG A 357 7.70 -5.18 6.79
N SER A 358 7.89 -5.42 5.50
CA SER A 358 6.83 -5.59 4.49
C SER A 358 5.89 -6.77 4.77
N GLY A 359 6.41 -7.86 5.35
CA GLY A 359 5.63 -9.01 5.77
C GLY A 359 4.82 -8.83 7.06
N MET A 360 4.76 -7.62 7.63
CA MET A 360 3.92 -7.32 8.79
C MET A 360 2.44 -7.26 8.40
N VAL A 361 1.62 -8.12 8.98
CA VAL A 361 0.22 -8.29 8.60
C VAL A 361 -0.73 -8.34 9.80
N LEU A 362 -2.01 -8.15 9.51
CA LEU A 362 -3.14 -8.55 10.33
C LEU A 362 -3.81 -9.77 9.68
N VAL A 363 -3.87 -10.88 10.41
CA VAL A 363 -4.65 -12.07 10.05
C VAL A 363 -6.02 -11.90 10.68
N PRO A 364 -7.11 -11.81 9.90
CA PRO A 364 -8.44 -11.65 10.47
C PRO A 364 -8.85 -12.81 11.36
N GLY A 365 -9.70 -12.52 12.34
CA GLY A 365 -10.23 -13.55 13.23
C GLY A 365 -11.03 -14.62 12.48
N PRO A 366 -10.96 -15.90 12.94
CA PRO A 366 -11.66 -17.00 12.29
C PRO A 366 -13.17 -16.92 12.56
N ARG A 367 -13.97 -17.14 11.50
CA ARG A 367 -15.45 -17.08 11.56
C ARG A 367 -16.08 -18.40 11.97
N ASP A 368 -15.41 -19.51 11.66
CA ASP A 368 -15.86 -20.87 11.91
C ASP A 368 -14.69 -21.81 12.27
N GLU A 369 -14.99 -23.10 12.43
CA GLU A 369 -14.03 -24.12 12.84
C GLU A 369 -12.94 -24.40 11.78
N GLU A 370 -13.30 -24.31 10.50
CA GLU A 370 -12.37 -24.53 9.40
C GLU A 370 -11.36 -23.38 9.36
N GLU A 371 -11.84 -22.14 9.50
CA GLU A 371 -10.97 -20.97 9.55
C GLU A 371 -10.03 -20.97 10.76
N VAL A 372 -10.44 -21.53 11.92
CA VAL A 372 -9.51 -21.68 13.07
C VAL A 372 -8.29 -22.51 12.67
N GLY A 373 -8.48 -23.57 11.88
CA GLY A 373 -7.38 -24.39 11.38
C GLY A 373 -6.42 -23.62 10.47
N VAL A 374 -6.97 -22.81 9.55
CA VAL A 374 -6.17 -22.01 8.61
C VAL A 374 -5.45 -20.89 9.33
N VAL A 375 -6.14 -20.10 10.18
CA VAL A 375 -5.54 -18.99 10.93
C VAL A 375 -4.45 -19.50 11.88
N ALA A 376 -4.67 -20.61 12.58
CA ALA A 376 -3.63 -21.22 13.41
C ALA A 376 -2.42 -21.66 12.57
N GLY A 377 -2.65 -22.16 11.35
CA GLY A 377 -1.58 -22.51 10.41
C GLY A 377 -0.77 -21.30 9.95
N ILE A 378 -1.42 -20.16 9.68
CA ILE A 378 -0.73 -18.90 9.34
C ILE A 378 0.13 -18.42 10.51
N VAL A 379 -0.41 -18.44 11.74
CA VAL A 379 0.37 -18.06 12.94
C VAL A 379 1.53 -19.03 13.19
N ALA A 380 1.35 -20.32 12.90
CA ALA A 380 2.43 -21.29 12.97
C ALA A 380 3.51 -21.06 11.88
N ALA A 381 3.17 -20.51 10.71
CA ALA A 381 4.17 -20.09 9.73
C ALA A 381 5.00 -18.90 10.24
N ALA A 382 4.36 -17.91 10.89
CA ALA A 382 5.06 -16.82 11.55
C ALA A 382 5.99 -17.32 12.67
N HIS A 383 5.52 -18.30 13.46
CA HIS A 383 6.34 -18.96 14.49
C HIS A 383 7.55 -19.70 13.90
N GLN A 384 7.39 -20.41 12.79
CA GLN A 384 8.50 -21.06 12.08
C GLN A 384 9.52 -20.02 11.59
N PHE A 385 9.05 -18.92 11.01
CA PHE A 385 9.92 -17.83 10.58
C PHE A 385 10.71 -17.22 11.75
N ALA A 386 10.07 -17.08 12.92
CA ALA A 386 10.71 -16.54 14.12
C ALA A 386 11.67 -17.53 14.79
N THR A 387 11.41 -18.83 14.74
CA THR A 387 12.28 -19.85 15.36
C THR A 387 13.52 -20.15 14.52
N GLY A 388 13.43 -20.02 13.20
CA GLY A 388 14.54 -20.19 12.24
C GLY A 388 14.63 -21.60 11.69
#